data_AF-A0A807LFH6-F1
#
_entry.id   AF-A0A807LFH6-F1
#
_cell.length_a   1.000
_cell.length_b   1.000
_cell.length_c   1.000
_cell.angle_alpha   90.00
_cell.angle_beta   90.00
_cell.angle_gamma   90.00
#
_symmetry.space_group_name_H-M   'P 1'
#
loop_
_entity.id
_entity.type
_entity.pdbx_description
1 polymer ?
#
loop_
_entity_poly.entity_id
_entity_poly.type
_entity_poly.pdbx_seq_one_letter_code
_entity_poly.pdbx_strand_id
1 'polypeptide(L)'
;MQISGEHLNSQAAASTISSREIAKLTGVTHAEVKRMVKSLETAQRLSQPVSANAYEREGEMRQEFLLNKRDSLLTVSRLSPAFTAEMLDRWQEREKTVGLPDFTNPAAAARAWAEQYEKRQRAEAQLAITAPKAEFFDQYVRVEESLGFRQLCKMLRVKEPQFRRFLLERNIMQRVNGALMPPQYHIDAGYFTVHGGVGENSHSWSQARFTAKGVKWVADLWAKELSSQPVEMPRADRTEPQVPERSWF
;
A
#
# COMPACT_ATOMS: atom_id res chain seq x y z
N MET A 1 24.76 -0.58 -37.41
CA MET A 1 23.86 -0.93 -36.31
C MET A 1 22.45 -1.08 -36.86
N GLN A 2 22.03 -2.32 -37.11
CA GLN A 2 20.63 -2.68 -37.33
C GLN A 2 20.45 -4.01 -36.60
N ILE A 3 19.68 -3.97 -35.53
CA ILE A 3 19.33 -5.12 -34.70
C ILE A 3 18.06 -5.70 -35.34
N SER A 4 18.22 -6.76 -36.13
CA SER A 4 17.11 -7.58 -36.58
C SER A 4 16.54 -8.32 -35.38
N GLY A 5 15.33 -7.93 -34.98
CA GLY A 5 14.56 -8.66 -33.99
C GLY A 5 13.93 -9.89 -34.64
N GLU A 6 14.59 -11.05 -34.54
CA GLU A 6 13.98 -12.34 -34.79
C GLU A 6 14.51 -13.37 -33.78
N HIS A 7 13.61 -14.29 -33.40
CA HIS A 7 13.77 -15.41 -32.46
C HIS A 7 13.37 -15.20 -30.98
N LEU A 8 12.17 -14.64 -30.74
CA LEU A 8 11.33 -15.08 -29.61
C LEU A 8 10.66 -16.42 -29.96
N ASN A 9 11.43 -17.49 -30.07
CA ASN A 9 10.86 -18.84 -30.06
C ASN A 9 11.86 -19.87 -29.52
N SER A 10 12.07 -19.86 -28.21
CA SER A 10 12.69 -20.98 -27.50
C SER A 10 11.59 -21.72 -26.75
N GLN A 11 10.98 -22.68 -27.44
CA GLN A 11 10.22 -23.83 -26.95
C GLN A 11 9.73 -23.72 -25.48
N ALA A 12 8.43 -23.50 -25.30
CA ALA A 12 7.74 -23.85 -24.07
C ALA A 12 7.87 -25.37 -23.85
N ALA A 13 8.95 -25.80 -23.20
CA ALA A 13 9.07 -27.17 -22.72
C ALA A 13 7.88 -27.42 -21.79
N ALA A 14 6.95 -28.27 -22.22
CA ALA A 14 5.77 -28.58 -21.44
C ALA A 14 6.24 -29.08 -20.07
N SER A 15 5.97 -28.31 -19.02
CA SER A 15 6.33 -28.67 -17.65
C SER A 15 5.65 -29.99 -17.30
N THR A 16 6.42 -31.07 -17.25
CA THR A 16 5.94 -32.41 -16.92
C THR A 16 6.48 -32.84 -15.56
N ILE A 17 5.73 -33.70 -14.88
CA ILE A 17 6.14 -34.34 -13.62
C ILE A 17 6.20 -35.84 -13.86
N SER A 18 7.26 -36.49 -13.37
CA SER A 18 7.44 -37.94 -13.52
C SER A 18 6.60 -38.73 -12.51
N SER A 19 6.20 -39.95 -12.86
CA SER A 19 5.50 -40.85 -11.92
C SER A 19 6.34 -41.22 -10.70
N ARG A 20 7.67 -41.11 -10.76
CA ARG A 20 8.57 -41.26 -9.60
C ARG A 20 8.51 -40.05 -8.67
N GLU A 21 8.45 -38.85 -9.21
CA GLU A 21 8.25 -37.63 -8.41
C GLU A 21 6.89 -37.65 -7.71
N ILE A 22 5.83 -38.07 -8.41
CA ILE A 22 4.51 -38.25 -7.80
C ILE A 22 4.57 -39.25 -6.65
N ALA A 23 5.24 -40.38 -6.84
CA ALA A 23 5.43 -41.39 -5.79
C ALA A 23 6.13 -40.82 -4.55
N LYS A 24 7.18 -40.00 -4.75
CA LYS A 24 7.87 -39.30 -3.66
C LYS A 24 6.97 -38.29 -2.95
N LEU A 25 6.15 -37.54 -3.69
CA LEU A 25 5.28 -36.49 -3.14
C LEU A 25 4.10 -37.07 -2.36
N THR A 26 3.52 -38.18 -2.81
CA THR A 26 2.35 -38.80 -2.17
C THR A 26 2.73 -39.85 -1.13
N GLY A 27 4.00 -40.28 -1.06
CA GLY A 27 4.45 -41.37 -0.20
C GLY A 27 4.00 -42.76 -0.65
N VAL A 28 3.41 -42.86 -1.85
CA VAL A 28 2.89 -44.10 -2.44
C VAL A 28 3.97 -44.76 -3.30
N THR A 29 3.93 -46.09 -3.48
CA THR A 29 4.98 -46.78 -4.26
C THR A 29 4.92 -46.41 -5.75
N HIS A 30 6.07 -46.37 -6.43
CA HIS A 30 6.12 -46.07 -7.88
C HIS A 30 5.26 -47.03 -8.71
N ALA A 31 5.16 -48.29 -8.29
CA ALA A 31 4.33 -49.29 -8.96
C ALA A 31 2.83 -48.95 -8.89
N GLU A 32 2.34 -48.50 -7.73
CA GLU A 32 0.95 -48.05 -7.56
C GLU A 32 0.64 -46.80 -8.38
N VAL A 33 1.57 -45.84 -8.42
CA VAL A 33 1.43 -44.67 -9.30
C VAL A 33 1.33 -45.09 -10.77
N LYS A 34 2.20 -46.00 -11.24
CA LYS A 34 2.14 -46.51 -12.62
C LYS A 34 0.83 -47.25 -12.91
N ARG A 35 0.33 -48.05 -11.98
CA ARG A 35 -0.98 -48.72 -12.10
C ARG A 35 -2.12 -47.70 -12.22
N MET A 36 -2.11 -46.65 -11.40
CA MET A 36 -3.11 -45.58 -11.47
C MET A 36 -3.06 -44.85 -12.81
N VAL A 37 -1.87 -44.46 -13.29
CA VAL A 37 -1.71 -43.81 -14.60
C VAL A 37 -2.26 -44.69 -15.72
N LYS A 38 -1.95 -45.99 -15.72
CA LYS A 38 -2.48 -46.93 -16.71
C LYS A 38 -3.99 -47.10 -16.62
N SER A 39 -4.55 -47.17 -15.41
CA SER A 39 -6.00 -47.20 -15.21
C SER A 39 -6.68 -45.95 -15.78
N LEU A 40 -6.11 -44.76 -15.54
CA LEU A 40 -6.63 -43.49 -16.08
C LEU A 40 -6.50 -43.40 -17.61
N GLU A 41 -5.42 -43.96 -18.17
CA GLU A 41 -5.23 -44.08 -19.62
C GLU A 41 -6.28 -44.99 -20.25
N THR A 42 -6.49 -46.20 -19.69
CA THR A 42 -7.51 -47.14 -20.16
C THR A 42 -8.91 -46.57 -20.06
N ALA A 43 -9.19 -45.80 -19.01
CA ALA A 43 -10.48 -45.12 -18.83
C ALA A 43 -10.64 -43.83 -19.67
N GLN A 44 -9.65 -43.50 -20.52
CA GLN A 44 -9.63 -42.29 -21.36
C GLN A 44 -9.86 -41.00 -20.57
N ARG A 45 -9.32 -40.91 -19.35
CA ARG A 45 -9.46 -39.73 -18.48
C ARG A 45 -8.28 -38.75 -18.57
N LEU A 46 -7.15 -39.23 -19.10
CA LEU A 46 -5.98 -38.43 -19.36
C LEU A 46 -6.20 -37.51 -20.56
N SER A 47 -5.64 -36.31 -20.49
CA SER A 47 -5.78 -35.29 -21.55
C SER A 47 -4.93 -35.60 -22.78
N GLN A 48 -3.91 -36.44 -22.63
CA GLN A 48 -2.99 -36.83 -23.69
C GLN A 48 -2.50 -38.28 -23.46
N PRO A 49 -2.02 -38.97 -24.51
CA PRO A 49 -1.39 -40.28 -24.37
C PRO A 49 -0.21 -40.24 -23.39
N VAL A 50 -0.02 -41.32 -22.63
CA VAL A 50 1.05 -41.37 -21.61
C VAL A 50 2.40 -41.51 -22.30
N SER A 51 3.28 -40.53 -22.09
CA SER A 51 4.68 -40.63 -22.51
C SER A 51 5.49 -41.44 -21.49
N ALA A 52 6.19 -42.46 -21.97
CA ALA A 52 7.09 -43.29 -21.16
C ALA A 52 8.54 -42.91 -21.41
N ASN A 53 9.28 -42.67 -20.33
CA ASN A 53 10.73 -42.46 -20.36
C ASN A 53 11.44 -43.62 -19.64
N ALA A 54 12.60 -43.99 -20.16
CA ALA A 54 13.47 -44.96 -19.50
C ALA A 54 14.42 -44.23 -18.54
N TYR A 55 14.68 -44.84 -17.39
CA TYR A 55 15.63 -44.36 -16.40
C TYR A 55 16.40 -45.53 -15.80
N GLU A 56 17.65 -45.29 -15.43
CA GLU A 56 18.47 -46.30 -14.77
C GLU A 56 18.26 -46.26 -13.25
N ARG A 57 18.11 -47.43 -12.63
CA ARG A 57 18.11 -47.58 -11.18
C ARG A 57 18.79 -48.89 -10.83
N GLU A 58 19.84 -48.81 -10.01
CA GLU A 58 20.57 -49.98 -9.50
C GLU A 58 21.10 -50.87 -10.64
N GLY A 59 21.52 -50.27 -11.77
CA GLY A 59 22.01 -50.98 -12.96
C GLY A 59 20.91 -51.55 -13.86
N GLU A 60 19.63 -51.40 -13.51
CA GLU A 60 18.50 -51.82 -14.33
C GLU A 60 17.81 -50.63 -15.01
N MET A 61 17.51 -50.77 -16.30
CA MET A 61 16.67 -49.81 -17.03
C MET A 61 15.20 -50.04 -16.72
N ARG A 62 14.56 -49.05 -16.08
CA ARG A 62 13.15 -49.06 -15.71
C ARG A 62 12.39 -47.94 -16.42
N GLN A 63 11.07 -48.08 -16.49
CA GLN A 63 10.20 -47.09 -17.14
C GLN A 63 9.47 -46.22 -16.12
N GLU A 64 9.40 -44.93 -16.39
CA GLU A 64 8.55 -43.94 -15.73
C GLU A 64 7.60 -43.28 -16.74
N PHE A 65 6.57 -42.61 -16.23
CA PHE A 65 5.59 -41.91 -17.05
C PHE A 65 5.69 -40.42 -16.80
N LEU A 66 5.68 -39.62 -17.86
CA LEU A 66 5.65 -38.17 -17.77
C LEU A 66 4.22 -37.67 -17.94
N LEU A 67 3.75 -36.88 -16.97
CA LEU A 67 2.41 -36.32 -16.96
C LEU A 67 2.47 -34.81 -17.02
N ASN A 68 1.55 -34.21 -17.78
CA ASN A 68 1.35 -32.77 -17.75
C ASN A 68 0.71 -32.33 -16.42
N LYS A 69 0.59 -31.02 -16.21
CA LYS A 69 0.04 -30.43 -14.98
C LYS A 69 -1.36 -30.97 -14.62
N ARG A 70 -2.26 -31.13 -15.60
CA ARG A 70 -3.63 -31.60 -15.35
C ARG A 70 -3.63 -33.08 -14.93
N ASP A 71 -2.94 -33.90 -15.69
CA ASP A 71 -2.96 -35.35 -15.52
C ASP A 71 -2.20 -35.80 -14.27
N SER A 72 -1.15 -35.06 -13.88
CA SER A 72 -0.46 -35.24 -12.59
C SER A 72 -1.37 -34.93 -11.40
N LEU A 73 -2.11 -33.81 -11.43
CA LEU A 73 -3.09 -33.47 -10.39
C LEU A 73 -4.23 -34.49 -10.29
N LEU A 74 -4.75 -34.95 -11.42
CA LEU A 74 -5.76 -36.02 -11.47
C LEU A 74 -5.25 -37.33 -10.88
N THR A 75 -3.99 -37.67 -11.16
CA THR A 75 -3.36 -38.89 -10.63
C THR A 75 -3.19 -38.78 -9.11
N VAL A 76 -2.71 -37.63 -8.61
CA VAL A 76 -2.54 -37.37 -7.16
C VAL A 76 -3.88 -37.42 -6.42
N SER A 77 -4.93 -36.80 -6.96
CA SER A 77 -6.25 -36.79 -6.31
C SER A 77 -6.86 -38.19 -6.18
N ARG A 78 -6.61 -39.08 -7.16
CA ARG A 78 -7.04 -40.48 -7.10
C ARG A 78 -6.19 -41.34 -6.17
N LEU A 79 -4.89 -41.07 -6.08
CA LEU A 79 -3.97 -41.80 -5.20
C LEU A 79 -4.15 -41.44 -3.73
N SER A 80 -4.51 -40.19 -3.43
CA SER A 80 -4.81 -39.75 -2.08
C SER A 80 -6.24 -39.19 -2.00
N PRO A 81 -7.24 -40.07 -1.83
CA PRO A 81 -8.61 -39.66 -1.52
C PRO A 81 -8.67 -38.81 -0.25
N ALA A 82 -7.82 -39.10 0.74
CA ALA A 82 -7.68 -38.32 1.96
C ALA A 82 -7.24 -36.87 1.68
N PHE A 83 -6.24 -36.65 0.82
CA PHE A 83 -5.83 -35.30 0.40
C PHE A 83 -6.97 -34.55 -0.30
N THR A 84 -7.76 -35.24 -1.12
CA THR A 84 -8.92 -34.63 -1.79
C THR A 84 -10.00 -34.25 -0.79
N ALA A 85 -10.27 -35.09 0.21
CA ALA A 85 -11.20 -34.79 1.30
C ALA A 85 -10.72 -33.60 2.14
N GLU A 86 -9.44 -33.57 2.55
CA GLU A 86 -8.88 -32.45 3.31
C GLU A 86 -8.94 -31.12 2.54
N MET A 87 -8.65 -31.14 1.24
CA MET A 87 -8.81 -29.97 0.39
C MET A 87 -10.27 -29.52 0.32
N LEU A 88 -11.21 -30.46 0.16
CA LEU A 88 -12.64 -30.17 0.15
C LEU A 88 -13.10 -29.56 1.48
N ASP A 89 -12.73 -30.17 2.61
CA ASP A 89 -13.07 -29.71 3.96
C ASP A 89 -12.52 -28.30 4.20
N ARG A 90 -11.29 -28.02 3.78
CA ARG A 90 -10.68 -26.68 3.87
C ARG A 90 -11.41 -25.64 3.01
N TRP A 91 -11.87 -26.03 1.82
CA TRP A 91 -12.66 -25.15 0.96
C TRP A 91 -14.04 -24.87 1.56
N GLN A 92 -14.71 -25.90 2.06
CA GLN A 92 -16.00 -25.74 2.76
C GLN A 92 -15.86 -24.86 4.00
N GLU A 93 -14.79 -25.01 4.77
CA GLU A 93 -14.53 -24.14 5.93
C GLU A 93 -14.28 -22.68 5.50
N ARG A 94 -13.58 -22.46 4.39
CA ARG A 94 -13.43 -21.13 3.79
C ARG A 94 -14.76 -20.56 3.32
N GLU A 95 -15.63 -21.37 2.73
CA GLU A 95 -16.98 -20.92 2.32
C GLU A 95 -17.84 -20.52 3.52
N LYS A 96 -17.75 -21.22 4.66
CA LYS A 96 -18.41 -20.78 5.91
C LYS A 96 -17.90 -19.43 6.41
N THR A 97 -16.61 -19.14 6.23
CA THR A 97 -16.05 -17.82 6.58
C THR A 97 -16.41 -16.71 5.60
N VAL A 98 -16.81 -17.04 4.37
CA VAL A 98 -17.41 -16.08 3.44
C VAL A 98 -18.86 -15.87 3.88
N GLY A 99 -19.04 -14.96 4.85
CA GLY A 99 -20.33 -14.60 5.44
C GLY A 99 -21.29 -13.97 4.45
N LEU A 100 -21.85 -14.78 3.56
CA LEU A 100 -23.01 -14.44 2.76
C LEU A 100 -24.22 -14.39 3.70
N PRO A 101 -25.00 -13.30 3.71
CA PRO A 101 -26.23 -13.26 4.49
C PRO A 101 -27.21 -14.31 3.98
N ASP A 102 -27.94 -14.93 4.90
CA ASP A 102 -28.99 -15.90 4.59
C ASP A 102 -30.11 -15.21 3.78
N PHE A 103 -30.19 -15.54 2.49
CA PHE A 103 -31.19 -15.00 1.57
C PHE A 103 -32.57 -15.67 1.70
N THR A 104 -32.71 -16.68 2.57
CA THR A 104 -33.97 -17.41 2.78
C THR A 104 -35.04 -16.54 3.45
N ASN A 105 -34.64 -15.46 4.14
CA ASN A 105 -35.55 -14.48 4.72
C ASN A 105 -35.35 -13.09 4.08
N PRO A 106 -36.23 -12.67 3.15
CA PRO A 106 -36.14 -11.38 2.46
C PRO A 106 -36.09 -10.18 3.40
N ALA A 107 -36.76 -10.26 4.56
CA ALA A 107 -36.76 -9.18 5.54
C ALA A 107 -35.42 -9.05 6.28
N ALA A 108 -34.74 -10.17 6.55
CA ALA A 108 -33.41 -10.14 7.16
C ALA A 108 -32.35 -9.63 6.17
N ALA A 109 -32.43 -10.05 4.90
CA ALA A 109 -31.56 -9.57 3.84
C ALA A 109 -31.72 -8.06 3.59
N ALA A 110 -32.95 -7.54 3.59
CA ALA A 110 -33.21 -6.11 3.45
C ALA A 110 -32.64 -5.28 4.62
N ARG A 111 -32.71 -5.78 5.86
CA ARG A 111 -32.12 -5.12 7.03
C ARG A 111 -30.59 -5.10 6.96
N ALA A 112 -29.96 -6.22 6.63
CA ALA A 112 -28.51 -6.29 6.46
C ALA A 112 -28.02 -5.35 5.34
N TRP A 113 -28.78 -5.25 4.26
CA TRP A 113 -28.48 -4.32 3.17
C TRP A 113 -28.60 -2.85 3.60
N ALA A 114 -29.64 -2.50 4.36
CA ALA A 114 -29.82 -1.15 4.90
C ALA A 114 -28.66 -0.76 5.84
N GLU A 115 -28.23 -1.66 6.73
CA GLU A 115 -27.09 -1.41 7.63
C GLU A 115 -25.78 -1.19 6.86
N GLN A 116 -25.53 -1.99 5.82
CA GLN A 116 -24.36 -1.83 4.97
C GLN A 116 -24.40 -0.52 4.19
N TYR A 117 -25.58 -0.13 3.68
CA TYR A 117 -25.76 1.12 2.96
C TYR A 117 -25.54 2.33 3.86
N GLU A 118 -26.06 2.33 5.09
CA GLU A 118 -25.80 3.38 6.08
C GLU A 118 -24.32 3.48 6.46
N LYS A 119 -23.64 2.34 6.68
CA LYS A 119 -22.19 2.32 6.94
C LYS A 119 -21.40 2.93 5.78
N ARG A 120 -21.77 2.57 4.55
CA ARG A 120 -21.15 3.14 3.34
C ARG A 120 -21.37 4.63 3.24
N GLN A 121 -22.59 5.12 3.46
CA GLN A 121 -22.88 6.55 3.46
C GLN A 121 -22.10 7.31 4.53
N ARG A 122 -21.97 6.76 5.74
CA ARG A 122 -21.16 7.39 6.82
C ARG A 122 -19.68 7.47 6.43
N ALA A 123 -19.14 6.42 5.83
CA ALA A 123 -17.76 6.41 5.34
C ALA A 123 -17.55 7.41 4.19
N GLU A 124 -18.47 7.46 3.23
CA GLU A 124 -18.45 8.42 2.12
C GLU A 124 -18.57 9.87 2.61
N ALA A 125 -19.41 10.14 3.62
CA ALA A 125 -19.51 11.45 4.24
C ALA A 125 -18.21 11.89 4.93
N GLN A 126 -17.51 10.97 5.62
CA GLN A 126 -16.21 11.24 6.22
C GLN A 126 -15.13 11.53 5.15
N LEU A 127 -15.17 10.82 4.02
CA LEU A 127 -14.30 11.09 2.89
C LEU A 127 -14.60 12.43 2.24
N ALA A 128 -15.88 12.80 2.10
CA ALA A 128 -16.28 14.10 1.53
C ALA A 128 -15.83 15.30 2.38
N ILE A 129 -15.78 15.16 3.71
CA ILE A 129 -15.21 16.18 4.61
C ILE A 129 -13.68 16.29 4.45
N THR A 130 -13.02 15.19 4.10
CA THR A 130 -11.56 15.11 3.94
C THR A 130 -11.08 15.46 2.53
N ALA A 131 -11.92 15.26 1.51
CA ALA A 131 -11.64 15.55 0.10
C ALA A 131 -11.15 17.00 -0.16
N PRO A 132 -11.79 18.07 0.34
CA PRO A 132 -11.32 19.43 0.08
C PRO A 132 -9.98 19.75 0.77
N LYS A 133 -9.60 18.99 1.82
CA LYS A 133 -8.28 19.11 2.45
C LYS A 133 -7.19 18.38 1.68
N ALA A 134 -7.50 17.35 0.91
CA ALA A 134 -6.51 16.65 0.09
C ALA A 134 -6.26 17.39 -1.23
N GLU A 135 -7.33 17.87 -1.88
CA GLU A 135 -7.27 18.57 -3.17
C GLU A 135 -6.50 19.90 -3.10
N PHE A 136 -6.66 20.66 -2.01
CA PHE A 136 -5.90 21.90 -1.78
C PHE A 136 -4.38 21.68 -1.73
N PHE A 137 -3.92 20.51 -1.27
CA PHE A 137 -2.49 20.22 -1.16
C PHE A 137 -1.92 19.60 -2.44
N ASP A 138 -2.66 18.72 -3.13
CA ASP A 138 -2.19 18.10 -4.38
C ASP A 138 -2.05 19.12 -5.52
N GLN A 139 -2.90 20.16 -5.55
CA GLN A 139 -2.81 21.23 -6.55
C GLN A 139 -1.58 22.15 -6.34
N TYR A 140 -1.03 22.20 -5.12
CA TYR A 140 0.09 23.09 -4.74
C TYR A 140 1.42 22.36 -4.47
N VAL A 141 1.47 21.03 -4.50
CA VAL A 141 2.71 20.23 -4.41
C VAL A 141 3.50 20.21 -5.73
N ARG A 142 2.96 20.78 -6.81
CA ARG A 142 3.70 21.09 -8.06
C ARG A 142 4.57 22.36 -7.94
N VAL A 143 5.24 22.59 -6.82
CA VAL A 143 6.28 23.62 -6.74
C VAL A 143 7.61 22.89 -6.86
N GLU A 144 8.20 22.93 -8.06
CA GLU A 144 9.53 22.39 -8.35
C GLU A 144 10.65 23.12 -7.58
N GLU A 145 10.36 24.29 -7.00
CA GLU A 145 11.32 25.09 -6.24
C GLU A 145 11.09 25.00 -4.73
N SER A 146 12.16 24.74 -3.97
CA SER A 146 12.13 24.72 -2.51
C SER A 146 11.64 26.07 -1.94
N LEU A 147 10.70 26.04 -0.98
CA LEU A 147 10.05 27.25 -0.45
C LEU A 147 10.82 27.83 0.74
N GLY A 148 10.92 29.15 0.82
CA GLY A 148 11.49 29.84 1.98
C GLY A 148 10.51 29.98 3.15
N PHE A 149 11.01 30.20 4.37
CA PHE A 149 10.20 30.33 5.59
C PHE A 149 9.06 31.36 5.48
N ARG A 150 9.35 32.57 4.97
CA ARG A 150 8.34 33.63 4.80
C ARG A 150 7.30 33.28 3.73
N GLN A 151 7.72 32.61 2.66
CA GLN A 151 6.82 32.17 1.58
C GLN A 151 5.83 31.12 2.11
N LEU A 152 6.31 30.18 2.93
CA LEU A 152 5.46 29.20 3.60
C LEU A 152 4.46 29.86 4.58
N CYS A 153 4.90 30.84 5.38
CA CYS A 153 4.01 31.57 6.30
C CYS A 153 2.91 32.32 5.55
N LYS A 154 3.25 32.98 4.43
CA LYS A 154 2.29 33.68 3.57
C LYS A 154 1.29 32.71 2.93
N MET A 155 1.76 31.53 2.51
CA MET A 155 0.92 30.47 1.95
C MET A 155 -0.08 29.96 2.98
N LEU A 156 0.38 29.62 4.19
CA LEU A 156 -0.48 29.09 5.25
C LEU A 156 -1.33 30.16 5.94
N ARG A 157 -1.14 31.45 5.59
CA ARG A 157 -1.75 32.62 6.25
C ARG A 157 -1.54 32.65 7.77
N VAL A 158 -0.34 32.27 8.23
CA VAL A 158 0.03 32.19 9.65
C VAL A 158 0.90 33.37 10.04
N LYS A 159 0.76 33.84 11.29
CA LYS A 159 1.65 34.86 11.87
C LYS A 159 3.05 34.26 12.07
N GLU A 160 4.08 34.87 11.45
CA GLU A 160 5.47 34.39 11.49
C GLU A 160 5.99 34.09 12.92
N PRO A 161 5.71 34.90 13.96
CA PRO A 161 6.20 34.62 15.31
C PRO A 161 5.60 33.36 15.95
N GLN A 162 4.32 33.08 15.67
CA GLN A 162 3.61 31.91 16.18
C GLN A 162 4.14 30.64 15.52
N PHE A 163 4.28 30.68 14.18
CA PHE A 163 4.83 29.57 13.43
C PHE A 163 6.30 29.28 13.80
N ARG A 164 7.10 30.33 14.05
CA ARG A 164 8.48 30.18 14.52
C ARG A 164 8.58 29.50 15.88
N ARG A 165 7.69 29.85 16.82
CA ARG A 165 7.63 29.18 18.14
C ARG A 165 7.27 27.71 17.99
N PHE A 166 6.26 27.39 17.18
CA PHE A 166 5.85 26.02 16.91
C PHE A 166 6.98 25.13 16.37
N LEU A 167 7.75 25.63 15.40
CA LEU A 167 8.88 24.88 14.86
C LEU A 167 10.00 24.65 15.89
N LEU A 168 10.20 25.59 16.82
CA LEU A 168 11.19 25.48 17.90
C LEU A 168 10.70 24.55 19.01
N GLU A 169 9.44 24.67 19.43
CA GLU A 169 8.84 23.86 20.51
C GLU A 169 8.77 22.38 20.13
N ARG A 170 8.52 22.06 18.85
CA ARG A 170 8.51 20.69 18.34
C ARG A 170 9.87 20.19 17.85
N ASN A 171 10.94 20.95 18.05
CA ASN A 171 12.31 20.63 17.62
C ASN A 171 12.43 20.31 16.11
N ILE A 172 11.58 20.93 15.28
CA ILE A 172 11.58 20.79 13.82
C ILE A 172 12.67 21.69 13.22
N MET A 173 12.90 22.85 13.82
CA MET A 173 14.03 23.73 13.53
C MET A 173 14.68 24.18 14.82
N GLN A 174 15.98 24.46 14.76
CA GLN A 174 16.79 24.98 15.85
C GLN A 174 17.40 26.32 15.45
N ARG A 175 17.75 27.14 16.44
CA ARG A 175 18.50 28.37 16.22
C ARG A 175 19.99 28.05 16.19
N VAL A 176 20.62 28.22 15.03
CA VAL A 176 22.07 28.09 14.85
C VAL A 176 22.58 29.39 14.23
N ASN A 177 23.49 30.09 14.90
CA ASN A 177 24.06 31.37 14.45
C ASN A 177 23.00 32.42 14.05
N GLY A 178 21.91 32.53 14.81
CA GLY A 178 20.81 33.47 14.54
C GLY A 178 19.87 33.07 13.39
N ALA A 179 20.22 32.05 12.60
CA ALA A 179 19.40 31.48 11.54
C ALA A 179 18.58 30.27 12.04
N LEU A 180 17.44 30.01 11.40
CA LEU A 180 16.64 28.80 11.65
C LEU A 180 17.18 27.67 10.78
N MET A 181 17.65 26.59 11.41
CA MET A 181 18.19 25.41 10.74
C MET A 181 17.48 24.13 11.17
N PRO A 182 17.10 23.25 10.24
CA PRO A 182 16.55 21.94 10.58
C PRO A 182 17.65 21.00 11.10
N PRO A 183 17.35 20.13 12.07
CA PRO A 183 18.23 19.03 12.46
C PRO A 183 18.54 18.11 11.27
N GLN A 184 19.73 17.49 11.27
CA GLN A 184 20.21 16.62 10.20
C GLN A 184 19.22 15.49 9.86
N TYR A 185 18.58 14.90 10.87
CA TYR A 185 17.56 13.86 10.68
C TYR A 185 16.40 14.28 9.76
N HIS A 186 15.97 15.55 9.82
CA HIS A 186 14.89 16.06 8.97
C HIS A 186 15.37 16.42 7.55
N ILE A 187 16.66 16.70 7.38
CA ILE A 187 17.30 16.86 6.07
C ILE A 187 17.41 15.50 5.38
N ASP A 188 17.90 14.49 6.10
CA ASP A 188 18.07 13.12 5.58
C ASP A 188 16.72 12.48 5.20
N ALA A 189 15.65 12.81 5.93
CA ALA A 189 14.28 12.39 5.61
C ALA A 189 13.67 13.11 4.39
N GLY A 190 14.38 14.10 3.81
CA GLY A 190 14.00 14.82 2.60
C GLY A 190 12.95 15.91 2.81
N TYR A 191 12.73 16.37 4.04
CA TYR A 191 11.77 17.44 4.35
C TYR A 191 12.35 18.85 4.12
N PHE A 192 13.67 18.99 4.23
CA PHE A 192 14.35 20.28 4.09
C PHE A 192 15.58 20.18 3.19
N THR A 193 15.89 21.27 2.50
CA THR A 193 17.16 21.46 1.81
C THR A 193 17.85 22.71 2.36
N VAL A 194 19.15 22.65 2.60
CA VAL A 194 19.93 23.81 3.03
C VAL A 194 20.64 24.37 1.80
N HIS A 195 20.23 25.56 1.36
CA HIS A 195 20.95 26.28 0.31
C HIS A 195 21.92 27.25 0.97
N GLY A 196 23.18 27.16 0.60
CA GLY A 196 24.20 28.11 1.03
C GLY A 196 25.01 28.63 -0.14
N GLY A 197 25.49 29.86 0.00
CA GLY A 197 26.33 30.54 -0.98
C GLY A 197 27.28 31.51 -0.29
N VAL A 198 28.34 31.90 -1.00
CA VAL A 198 29.23 32.98 -0.56
C VAL A 198 28.74 34.25 -1.26
N GLY A 199 28.28 35.23 -0.49
CA GLY A 199 27.92 36.54 -1.05
C GLY A 199 29.17 37.30 -1.51
N GLU A 200 29.01 38.30 -2.38
CA GLU A 200 30.11 39.17 -2.85
C GLU A 200 30.92 39.79 -1.70
N ASN A 201 30.32 39.95 -0.52
CA ASN A 201 30.96 40.45 0.70
C ASN A 201 31.74 39.39 1.51
N SER A 202 32.11 38.24 0.91
CA SER A 202 32.89 37.16 1.56
C SER A 202 32.21 36.49 2.78
N HIS A 203 30.95 36.80 3.08
CA HIS A 203 30.16 36.13 4.10
C HIS A 203 29.40 34.95 3.49
N SER A 204 29.60 33.76 4.06
CA SER A 204 28.81 32.58 3.76
C SER A 204 27.42 32.72 4.38
N TRP A 205 26.39 32.59 3.56
CA TRP A 205 25.01 32.50 4.03
C TRP A 205 24.52 31.08 3.81
N SER A 206 23.75 30.58 4.77
CA SER A 206 23.11 29.28 4.71
C SER A 206 21.68 29.44 5.16
N GLN A 207 20.73 29.06 4.31
CA GLN A 207 19.30 29.18 4.57
C GLN A 207 18.58 27.86 4.28
N ALA A 208 17.80 27.40 5.25
CA ALA A 208 16.94 26.24 5.07
C ALA A 208 15.70 26.58 4.22
N ARG A 209 15.38 25.67 3.30
CA ARG A 209 14.20 25.72 2.44
C ARG A 209 13.39 24.43 2.61
N PHE A 210 12.08 24.55 2.45
CA PHE A 210 11.13 23.46 2.61
C PHE A 210 10.92 22.78 1.27
N THR A 211 11.06 21.46 1.23
CA THR A 211 10.68 20.66 0.05
C THR A 211 9.16 20.50 0.00
N ALA A 212 8.60 20.08 -1.13
CA ALA A 212 7.16 19.82 -1.23
C ALA A 212 6.68 18.79 -0.18
N LYS A 213 7.51 17.78 0.10
CA LYS A 213 7.29 16.79 1.17
C LYS A 213 7.34 17.43 2.57
N GLY A 214 8.28 18.35 2.81
CA GLY A 214 8.40 19.09 4.06
C GLY A 214 7.23 20.04 4.32
N VAL A 215 6.76 20.72 3.27
CA VAL A 215 5.59 21.62 3.35
C VAL A 215 4.35 20.84 3.76
N LYS A 216 4.06 19.71 3.11
CA LYS A 216 2.93 18.83 3.46
C LYS A 216 3.02 18.39 4.92
N TRP A 217 4.18 17.88 5.33
CA TRP A 217 4.40 17.38 6.68
C TRP A 217 4.22 18.46 7.76
N VAL A 218 4.82 19.64 7.57
CA VAL A 218 4.71 20.75 8.53
C VAL A 218 3.30 21.33 8.56
N ALA A 219 2.63 21.43 7.42
CA ALA A 219 1.25 21.92 7.34
C ALA A 219 0.26 20.98 8.04
N ASP A 220 0.41 19.66 7.86
CA ASP A 220 -0.41 18.65 8.56
C ASP A 220 -0.21 18.71 10.07
N LEU A 221 1.03 18.87 10.53
CA LEU A 221 1.33 19.02 11.96
C LEU A 221 0.77 20.33 12.53
N TRP A 222 0.85 21.42 11.77
CA TRP A 222 0.27 22.70 12.17
C TRP A 222 -1.26 22.66 12.22
N ALA A 223 -1.91 21.98 11.27
CA ALA A 223 -3.36 21.79 11.28
C ALA A 223 -3.83 20.99 12.50
N LYS A 224 -3.07 19.97 12.92
CA LYS A 224 -3.33 19.20 14.15
C LYS A 224 -3.15 20.03 15.41
N GLU A 225 -2.16 20.93 15.43
CA GLU A 225 -1.96 21.88 16.52
C GLU A 225 -3.16 22.82 16.65
N LEU A 226 -3.62 23.39 15.53
CA LEU A 226 -4.80 24.26 15.50
C LEU A 226 -6.09 23.56 15.94
N SER A 227 -6.27 22.28 15.61
CA SER A 227 -7.43 21.52 16.08
C SER A 227 -7.35 21.14 17.57
N SER A 228 -6.15 21.16 18.14
CA SER A 228 -5.90 20.81 19.55
C SER A 228 -5.88 22.05 20.46
N GLN A 229 -5.67 23.24 19.91
CA GLN A 229 -5.76 24.49 20.66
C GLN A 229 -7.23 24.91 20.84
N PRO A 230 -7.66 25.27 22.06
CA PRO A 230 -8.98 25.86 22.25
C PRO A 230 -9.05 27.17 21.45
N VAL A 231 -10.13 27.34 20.69
CA VAL A 231 -10.42 28.54 19.91
C VAL A 231 -10.30 29.76 20.83
N GLU A 232 -9.23 30.54 20.68
CA GLU A 232 -9.06 31.79 21.41
C GLU A 232 -10.09 32.78 20.84
N MET A 233 -11.19 32.98 21.58
CA MET A 233 -12.25 33.91 21.21
C MET A 233 -11.67 35.31 21.02
N PRO A 234 -12.12 36.08 20.01
CA PRO A 234 -11.66 37.45 19.82
C PRO A 234 -11.81 38.24 21.13
N ARG A 235 -10.74 38.90 21.57
CA ARG A 235 -10.79 39.83 22.70
C ARG A 235 -11.94 40.81 22.46
N ALA A 236 -12.85 40.92 23.43
CA ALA A 236 -13.94 41.89 23.38
C ALA A 236 -13.37 43.27 23.04
N ASP A 237 -14.02 43.93 22.08
CA ASP A 237 -13.63 45.23 21.57
C ASP A 237 -13.39 46.20 22.73
N ARG A 238 -12.29 46.93 22.68
CA ARG A 238 -11.98 47.93 23.71
C ARG A 238 -13.05 49.01 23.56
N THR A 239 -14.07 48.99 24.42
CA THR A 239 -15.02 50.08 24.52
C THR A 239 -14.22 51.33 24.88
N GLU A 240 -14.03 52.22 23.91
CA GLU A 240 -13.45 53.54 24.16
C GLU A 240 -14.25 54.24 25.25
N PRO A 241 -13.61 54.84 26.26
CA PRO A 241 -14.35 55.63 27.23
C PRO A 241 -15.02 56.80 26.51
N GLN A 242 -16.36 56.89 26.63
CA GLN A 242 -17.14 58.05 26.22
C GLN A 242 -16.49 59.32 26.79
N VAL A 243 -16.06 60.22 25.90
CA VAL A 243 -15.62 61.56 26.25
C VAL A 243 -16.85 62.31 26.79
N PRO A 244 -16.83 62.86 28.01
CA PRO A 244 -17.96 63.65 28.49
C PRO A 244 -18.08 64.92 27.65
N GLU A 245 -19.27 65.13 27.07
CA GLU A 245 -19.62 66.35 26.34
C GLU A 245 -19.42 67.57 27.24
N ARG A 246 -18.41 68.39 26.92
CA ARG A 246 -18.33 69.75 27.45
C ARG A 246 -19.37 70.59 26.72
N SER A 247 -20.52 70.79 27.37
CA SER A 247 -21.47 71.83 27.03
C SER A 247 -20.79 73.19 27.18
N TRP A 248 -20.63 73.91 26.07
CA TRP A 248 -20.25 75.31 26.05
C TRP A 248 -21.53 76.12 25.79
N PHE A 249 -22.01 76.81 26.82
CA PHE A 249 -22.70 78.09 26.63
C PHE A 249 -21.77 79.07 25.90
#